data_AF-A0A8H2W895-F1
#
_entry.id   AF-A0A8H2W895-F1
#
_cell.length_a   1.000
_cell.length_b   1.000
_cell.length_c   1.000
_cell.angle_alpha   90.00
_cell.angle_beta   90.00
_cell.angle_gamma   90.00
#
_symmetry.space_group_name_H-M   'P 1'
#
loop_
_entity.id
_entity.type
_entity.pdbx_description
1 polymer ?
#
loop_
_entity_poly.entity_id
_entity_poly.type
_entity_poly.pdbx_seq_one_letter_code
_entity_poly.pdbx_strand_id
1 'polypeptide(L)'
;MSTLLCLPEEIILHVLAFLGSPDLRSCQQACRALNGLVSASPRLLFSLALDSLGYTHPLVSRPDISPSESLKLLKEHYLNWSRPNRIQPRKHGLRAHSTSSKYAGGVYAQSFGTGSFLGTNSVISDLEFYRMPSNNSGTGFERWSLDMDPGVQDYIFDPDQDLLVFLELPNATAQYFATCTIHVRTMSENKAHPRALAPTMTANFANNGGLEGAMPNWSYHFEVVGELVGILFRSCSRKIASWVVVWDWVRGVEVTRTPTVGGWHSSFILLNQRTLLFPRSNDPDYAGKPSKNDTFGYIEVLHFDATVDTSTAPRIVSLFCLPSFSQKYVRSTLRIRCTPNVRPTDRSRAKPKAYEPSSQHPLVAIDLHLSQLQSSGQMSESAGTLYVPTSVFLVPEHYAEATSGLRALIKRFYARSVPEVPWYKWAYHTSWVNTGHSQSNNDCLMYGCRMGTLSNRVGIMNPASQIHLLDFNHRRLKTMQSEPFKPSDGTAEKCIWSLVFGIEDSSTEARHTETILEVEGGVDIFDEVILDDERVIVVRKGLSTEPSLSVYAF
;
A
#
# COMPACT_ATOMS: atom_id res chain seq x y z
N MET A 1 -12.34 -25.57 45.12
CA MET A 1 -12.35 -24.11 44.88
C MET A 1 -11.22 -23.80 43.91
N SER A 2 -11.44 -22.94 42.92
CA SER A 2 -10.39 -22.60 41.93
C SER A 2 -9.30 -21.79 42.60
N THR A 3 -8.07 -22.31 42.69
CA THR A 3 -6.92 -21.70 43.36
C THR A 3 -6.56 -20.31 42.80
N LEU A 4 -6.87 -20.06 41.52
CA LEU A 4 -6.66 -18.77 40.86
C LEU A 4 -7.51 -17.64 41.47
N LEU A 5 -8.76 -17.93 41.83
CA LEU A 5 -9.69 -16.93 42.39
C LEU A 5 -9.43 -16.61 43.86
N CYS A 6 -8.46 -17.31 44.49
CA CYS A 6 -7.99 -17.01 45.83
C CYS A 6 -6.87 -15.94 45.84
N LEU A 7 -6.36 -15.54 44.67
CA LEU A 7 -5.37 -14.48 44.54
C LEU A 7 -6.03 -13.10 44.65
N PRO A 8 -5.28 -12.06 45.09
CA PRO A 8 -5.75 -10.67 45.01
C PRO A 8 -6.12 -10.28 43.56
N GLU A 9 -7.12 -9.41 43.42
CA GLU A 9 -7.65 -8.99 42.12
C GLU A 9 -6.56 -8.42 41.20
N GLU A 10 -5.63 -7.65 41.76
CA GLU A 10 -4.54 -7.02 41.02
C GLU A 10 -3.60 -8.07 40.39
N ILE A 11 -3.37 -9.18 41.10
CA ILE A 11 -2.55 -10.28 40.60
C ILE A 11 -3.28 -11.02 39.49
N ILE A 12 -4.59 -11.26 39.64
CA ILE A 12 -5.40 -11.89 38.60
C ILE A 12 -5.40 -11.01 37.34
N LEU A 13 -5.64 -9.71 37.48
CA LEU A 13 -5.61 -8.76 36.36
C LEU A 13 -4.24 -8.71 35.68
N HIS A 14 -3.16 -8.78 36.45
CA HIS A 14 -1.80 -8.85 35.91
C HIS A 14 -1.57 -10.12 35.11
N VAL A 15 -2.00 -11.29 35.61
CA VAL A 15 -1.93 -12.57 34.88
C VAL A 15 -2.75 -12.51 33.59
N LEU A 16 -3.99 -12.02 33.67
CA LEU A 16 -4.87 -11.87 32.51
C LEU A 16 -4.27 -10.92 31.46
N ALA A 17 -3.51 -9.89 31.86
CA ALA A 17 -2.88 -8.97 30.93
C ALA A 17 -1.77 -9.60 30.06
N PHE A 18 -1.28 -10.79 30.38
CA PHE A 18 -0.36 -11.57 29.55
C PHE A 18 -1.06 -12.50 28.55
N LEU A 19 -2.37 -12.68 28.69
CA LEU A 19 -3.13 -13.57 27.81
C LEU A 19 -3.45 -12.88 26.48
N GLY A 20 -3.46 -13.67 25.40
CA GLY A 20 -3.97 -13.21 24.11
C GLY A 20 -5.47 -12.99 24.15
N SER A 21 -6.00 -12.20 23.22
CA SER A 21 -7.43 -11.92 23.14
C SER A 21 -8.33 -13.16 23.02
N PRO A 22 -7.95 -14.25 22.30
CA PRO A 22 -8.72 -15.49 22.32
C PRO A 22 -8.83 -16.11 23.72
N ASP A 23 -7.71 -16.19 24.44
CA ASP A 23 -7.65 -16.78 25.78
C ASP A 23 -8.43 -15.91 26.79
N LEU A 24 -8.32 -14.58 26.67
CA LEU A 24 -9.12 -13.65 27.48
C LEU A 24 -10.62 -13.87 27.31
N ARG A 25 -11.10 -14.07 26.07
CA ARG A 25 -12.53 -14.37 25.82
C ARG A 25 -12.91 -15.73 26.41
N SER A 26 -12.04 -16.74 26.32
CA SER A 26 -12.25 -18.02 26.98
C SER A 26 -12.33 -17.87 28.51
N CYS A 27 -11.50 -17.03 29.12
CA CYS A 27 -11.59 -16.71 30.54
C CYS A 27 -12.92 -16.03 30.91
N GLN A 28 -13.42 -15.10 30.08
CA GLN A 28 -14.74 -14.48 30.29
C GLN A 28 -15.87 -15.51 30.25
N GLN A 29 -15.77 -16.52 29.38
CA GLN A 29 -16.79 -17.57 29.25
C GLN A 29 -16.68 -18.64 30.35
N ALA A 30 -15.50 -18.84 30.92
CA ALA A 30 -15.25 -19.87 31.93
C ALA A 30 -16.00 -19.62 33.25
N CYS A 31 -16.04 -18.36 33.75
CA CYS A 31 -16.82 -18.04 34.95
C CYS A 31 -17.20 -16.55 35.06
N ARG A 32 -18.25 -16.27 35.85
CA ARG A 32 -18.76 -14.89 36.09
C ARG A 32 -17.75 -13.98 36.79
N ALA A 33 -16.91 -14.53 37.68
CA ALA A 33 -15.91 -13.76 38.40
C ALA A 33 -14.85 -13.20 37.45
N LEU A 34 -14.25 -14.05 36.61
CA LEU A 34 -13.29 -13.63 35.58
C LEU A 34 -13.94 -12.69 34.56
N ASN A 35 -15.18 -12.96 34.16
CA ASN A 35 -15.92 -12.02 33.30
C ASN A 35 -16.07 -10.63 33.93
N GLY A 36 -16.41 -10.59 35.24
CA GLY A 36 -16.51 -9.35 36.00
C GLY A 36 -15.18 -8.59 36.02
N LEU A 37 -14.08 -9.28 36.32
CA LEU A 37 -12.73 -8.69 36.34
C LEU A 37 -12.32 -8.12 34.97
N VAL A 38 -12.53 -8.88 33.89
CA VAL A 38 -12.23 -8.41 32.53
C VAL A 38 -13.10 -7.22 32.15
N SER A 39 -14.40 -7.26 32.51
CA SER A 39 -15.35 -6.19 32.18
C SER A 39 -15.13 -4.92 33.01
N ALA A 40 -14.57 -5.04 34.21
CA ALA A 40 -14.24 -3.91 35.07
C ALA A 40 -12.88 -3.28 34.72
N SER A 41 -11.99 -3.98 34.00
CA SER A 41 -10.64 -3.52 33.68
C SER A 41 -10.56 -2.83 32.31
N PRO A 42 -10.34 -1.50 32.24
CA PRO A 42 -10.22 -0.79 30.98
C PRO A 42 -9.05 -1.28 30.12
N ARG A 43 -7.96 -1.74 30.73
CA ARG A 43 -6.78 -2.27 30.03
C ARG A 43 -7.08 -3.57 29.29
N LEU A 44 -7.82 -4.48 29.92
CA LEU A 44 -8.21 -5.75 29.30
C LEU A 44 -9.27 -5.52 28.22
N LEU A 45 -10.26 -4.66 28.49
CA LEU A 45 -11.23 -4.22 27.49
C LEU A 45 -10.56 -3.55 26.28
N PHE A 46 -9.54 -2.72 26.51
CA PHE A 46 -8.76 -2.11 25.44
C PHE A 46 -8.06 -3.15 24.57
N SER A 47 -7.43 -4.15 25.19
CA SER A 47 -6.76 -5.24 24.45
C SER A 47 -7.75 -6.07 23.60
N LEU A 48 -8.94 -6.36 24.14
CA LEU A 48 -10.01 -7.03 23.40
C LEU A 48 -10.56 -6.17 22.26
N ALA A 49 -10.70 -4.85 22.49
CA ALA A 49 -11.18 -3.90 21.49
C ALA A 49 -10.19 -3.78 20.33
N LEU A 50 -8.89 -3.62 20.62
CA LEU A 50 -7.82 -3.61 19.63
C LEU A 50 -7.91 -4.85 18.74
N ASP A 51 -7.96 -6.04 19.35
CA ASP A 51 -8.05 -7.30 18.63
C ASP A 51 -9.27 -7.38 17.70
N SER A 52 -10.46 -7.00 18.20
CA SER A 52 -11.71 -7.03 17.43
C SER A 52 -11.70 -6.08 16.23
N LEU A 53 -11.01 -4.94 16.36
CA LEU A 53 -10.92 -3.91 15.35
C LEU A 53 -9.69 -4.08 14.44
N GLY A 54 -8.88 -5.11 14.66
CA GLY A 54 -7.64 -5.37 13.93
C GLY A 54 -6.58 -4.30 14.15
N TYR A 55 -6.42 -3.89 15.41
CA TYR A 55 -5.32 -3.09 15.93
C TYR A 55 -4.48 -3.90 16.91
N THR A 56 -3.27 -3.42 17.16
CA THR A 56 -2.35 -3.92 18.19
C THR A 56 -1.98 -2.80 19.14
N HIS A 57 -1.43 -3.19 20.29
CA HIS A 57 -0.76 -2.23 21.17
C HIS A 57 0.37 -1.54 20.40
N PRO A 58 0.52 -0.22 20.56
CA PRO A 58 1.55 0.54 19.88
C PRO A 58 2.95 0.13 20.40
N LEU A 59 3.98 0.32 19.58
CA LEU A 59 5.37 0.10 20.02
C LEU A 59 5.77 1.06 21.14
N VAL A 60 5.30 2.30 21.04
CA VAL A 60 5.47 3.34 22.06
C VAL A 60 4.08 3.85 22.45
N SER A 61 3.64 3.51 23.65
CA SER A 61 2.36 4.01 24.17
C SER A 61 2.45 5.50 24.51
N ARG A 62 1.36 6.22 24.28
CA ARG A 62 1.21 7.59 24.76
C ARG A 62 1.26 7.66 26.30
N PRO A 63 2.18 8.44 26.88
CA PRO A 63 2.29 8.57 28.33
C PRO A 63 1.23 9.50 28.92
N ASP A 64 0.59 10.33 28.09
CA ASP A 64 -0.35 11.37 28.49
C ASP A 64 -1.80 10.89 28.59
N ILE A 65 -2.09 9.64 28.23
CA ILE A 65 -3.45 9.06 28.31
C ILE A 65 -3.48 7.77 29.10
N SER A 66 -4.55 7.61 29.86
CA SER A 66 -4.88 6.38 30.57
C SER A 66 -5.41 5.29 29.62
N PRO A 67 -5.42 4.00 30.05
CA PRO A 67 -6.06 2.93 29.28
C PRO A 67 -7.56 3.17 28.99
N SER A 68 -8.27 3.83 29.91
CA SER A 68 -9.67 4.21 29.72
C SER A 68 -9.85 5.24 28.62
N GLU A 69 -8.98 6.24 28.56
CA GLU A 69 -8.97 7.24 27.49
C GLU A 69 -8.56 6.62 26.15
N SER A 70 -7.59 5.71 26.15
CA SER A 70 -7.19 4.96 24.95
C SER A 70 -8.35 4.13 24.39
N LEU A 71 -9.11 3.46 25.26
CA LEU A 71 -10.33 2.73 24.89
C LEU A 71 -11.41 3.67 24.34
N LYS A 72 -11.59 4.85 24.95
CA LYS A 72 -12.52 5.86 24.47
C LYS A 72 -12.13 6.34 23.06
N LEU A 73 -10.85 6.70 22.85
CA LEU A 73 -10.32 7.12 21.56
C LEU A 73 -10.52 6.06 20.48
N LEU A 74 -10.25 4.80 20.78
CA LEU A 74 -10.44 3.69 19.83
C LEU A 74 -11.93 3.48 19.47
N LYS A 75 -12.83 3.63 20.44
CA LYS A 75 -14.29 3.56 20.19
C LYS A 75 -14.78 4.72 19.34
N GLU A 76 -14.32 5.93 19.63
CA GLU A 76 -14.64 7.12 18.83
C GLU A 76 -14.15 6.95 17.39
N HIS A 77 -12.91 6.47 17.22
CA HIS A 77 -12.35 6.15 15.91
C HIS A 77 -13.25 5.20 15.10
N TYR A 78 -13.66 4.08 15.71
CA TYR A 78 -14.55 3.13 15.06
C TYR A 78 -15.92 3.72 14.70
N LEU A 79 -16.52 4.50 15.61
CA LEU A 79 -17.82 5.14 15.37
C LEU A 79 -17.75 6.17 14.24
N ASN A 80 -16.68 6.95 14.20
CA ASN A 80 -16.47 7.95 13.17
C ASN A 80 -16.20 7.28 11.82
N TRP A 81 -15.41 6.21 11.78
CA TRP A 81 -15.21 5.42 10.56
C TRP A 81 -16.50 4.82 10.01
N SER A 82 -17.34 4.24 10.88
CA SER A 82 -18.62 3.65 10.46
C SER A 82 -19.68 4.69 10.09
N ARG A 83 -19.48 5.97 10.43
CA ARG A 83 -20.41 7.07 10.18
C ARG A 83 -19.66 8.34 9.76
N PRO A 84 -18.95 8.30 8.62
CA PRO A 84 -18.00 9.33 8.23
C PRO A 84 -18.68 10.68 7.95
N ASN A 85 -19.95 10.66 7.53
CA ASN A 85 -20.75 11.86 7.26
C ASN A 85 -21.13 12.67 8.52
N ARG A 86 -20.83 12.18 9.73
CA ARG A 86 -21.00 12.95 10.97
C ARG A 86 -19.81 13.86 11.28
N ILE A 87 -18.71 13.70 10.55
CA ILE A 87 -17.45 14.37 10.82
C ILE A 87 -17.41 15.65 10.00
N GLN A 88 -17.12 16.76 10.67
CA GLN A 88 -16.84 18.02 9.99
C GLN A 88 -15.38 18.04 9.54
N PRO A 89 -15.09 18.22 8.24
CA PRO A 89 -13.73 18.29 7.75
C PRO A 89 -13.04 19.55 8.25
N ARG A 90 -11.78 19.43 8.65
CA ARG A 90 -10.91 20.59 8.94
C ARG A 90 -10.26 21.05 7.65
N LYS A 91 -10.42 22.34 7.33
CA LYS A 91 -9.84 22.94 6.13
C LYS A 91 -8.51 23.62 6.45
N HIS A 92 -7.49 23.36 5.64
CA HIS A 92 -6.18 23.97 5.74
C HIS A 92 -5.78 24.52 4.37
N GLY A 93 -5.21 25.73 4.34
CA GLY A 93 -4.78 26.36 3.08
C GLY A 93 -3.53 25.67 2.50
N LEU A 94 -3.50 25.53 1.17
CA LEU A 94 -2.35 25.05 0.41
C LEU A 94 -1.74 26.17 -0.41
N ARG A 95 -0.45 26.03 -0.75
CA ARG A 95 0.16 26.85 -1.78
C ARG A 95 -0.28 26.36 -3.17
N ALA A 96 -0.66 27.31 -4.02
CA ALA A 96 -1.08 27.03 -5.39
C ALA A 96 0.07 26.51 -6.26
N HIS A 97 -0.28 25.84 -7.36
CA HIS A 97 0.65 25.48 -8.43
C HIS A 97 1.80 24.54 -8.02
N SER A 98 1.52 23.57 -7.13
CA SER A 98 2.46 22.46 -6.87
C SER A 98 2.70 21.63 -8.13
N THR A 99 3.95 21.21 -8.35
CA THR A 99 4.35 20.38 -9.50
C THR A 99 4.07 18.90 -9.26
N SER A 100 4.24 18.44 -8.02
CA SER A 100 3.92 17.08 -7.59
C SER A 100 3.56 17.07 -6.11
N SER A 101 2.90 16.00 -5.67
CA SER A 101 2.54 15.78 -4.28
C SER A 101 2.77 14.34 -3.88
N LYS A 102 3.10 14.13 -2.62
CA LYS A 102 3.30 12.80 -2.02
C LYS A 102 2.75 12.77 -0.60
N TYR A 103 2.30 11.60 -0.16
CA TYR A 103 1.78 11.41 1.17
C TYR A 103 2.46 10.22 1.86
N ALA A 104 2.92 10.42 3.09
CA ALA A 104 3.42 9.33 3.93
C ALA A 104 3.19 9.64 5.41
N GLY A 105 2.71 8.65 6.17
CA GLY A 105 2.73 8.69 7.64
C GLY A 105 2.11 9.92 8.30
N GLY A 106 0.99 10.43 7.77
CA GLY A 106 0.36 11.63 8.32
C GLY A 106 0.93 12.96 7.81
N VAL A 107 1.85 12.93 6.85
CA VAL A 107 2.46 14.13 6.27
C VAL A 107 2.19 14.15 4.77
N TYR A 108 1.61 15.25 4.30
CA TYR A 108 1.45 15.57 2.88
C TYR A 108 2.55 16.53 2.46
N ALA A 109 3.21 16.25 1.33
CA ALA A 109 4.25 17.11 0.78
C ALA A 109 3.83 17.62 -0.60
N GLN A 110 4.16 18.88 -0.87
CA GLN A 110 4.05 19.51 -2.18
C GLN A 110 5.43 19.94 -2.64
N SER A 111 5.75 19.66 -3.90
CA SER A 111 6.94 20.21 -4.54
C SER A 111 6.60 21.43 -5.40
N PHE A 112 7.53 22.38 -5.43
CA PHE A 112 7.48 23.55 -6.30
C PHE A 112 8.77 23.61 -7.11
N GLY A 113 8.69 24.17 -8.31
CA GLY A 113 9.82 24.13 -9.21
C GLY A 113 9.57 24.78 -10.55
N THR A 114 10.63 24.92 -11.33
CA THR A 114 10.59 25.38 -12.71
C THR A 114 10.62 24.17 -13.65
N GLY A 115 9.67 24.10 -14.58
CA GLY A 115 9.57 22.98 -15.50
C GLY A 115 8.50 23.18 -16.55
N SER A 116 8.73 22.63 -17.74
CA SER A 116 7.72 22.60 -18.80
C SER A 116 6.54 21.73 -18.35
N PHE A 117 5.32 22.20 -18.64
CA PHE A 117 4.05 21.52 -18.40
C PHE A 117 3.98 20.10 -19.00
N LEU A 118 4.95 19.72 -19.85
CA LEU A 118 5.08 18.43 -20.51
C LEU A 118 6.04 17.44 -19.83
N GLY A 119 6.39 17.65 -18.56
CA GLY A 119 6.70 16.56 -17.61
C GLY A 119 8.03 15.81 -17.77
N THR A 120 9.01 16.33 -18.51
CA THR A 120 10.28 15.60 -18.74
C THR A 120 11.51 16.21 -18.07
N ASN A 121 11.41 17.43 -17.51
CA ASN A 121 12.54 18.13 -16.87
C ASN A 121 12.09 19.10 -15.77
N SER A 122 11.11 18.74 -14.92
CA SER A 122 10.73 19.60 -13.80
C SER A 122 11.79 19.50 -12.71
N VAL A 123 12.47 20.61 -12.42
CA VAL A 123 13.41 20.69 -11.31
C VAL A 123 12.67 21.17 -10.08
N ILE A 124 12.74 20.41 -9.00
CA ILE A 124 12.19 20.76 -7.70
C ILE A 124 13.15 21.75 -7.03
N SER A 125 12.64 22.93 -6.67
CA SER A 125 13.39 23.97 -5.96
C SER A 125 12.96 24.11 -4.50
N ASP A 126 11.76 23.69 -4.16
CA ASP A 126 11.19 23.87 -2.82
C ASP A 126 10.24 22.70 -2.51
N LEU A 127 10.27 22.23 -1.27
CA LEU A 127 9.38 21.21 -0.74
C LEU A 127 8.64 21.78 0.47
N GLU A 128 7.32 21.68 0.46
CA GLU A 128 6.48 22.09 1.57
C GLU A 128 5.74 20.90 2.17
N PHE A 129 5.81 20.77 3.48
CA PHE A 129 5.23 19.68 4.23
C PHE A 129 4.08 20.17 5.12
N TYR A 130 3.05 19.33 5.19
CA TYR A 130 1.83 19.55 5.94
C TYR A 130 1.56 18.31 6.79
N ARG A 131 1.85 18.38 8.09
CA ARG A 131 1.54 17.33 9.05
C ARG A 131 0.09 17.45 9.49
N MET A 132 -0.66 16.38 9.30
CA MET A 132 -2.08 16.33 9.64
C MET A 132 -2.26 16.09 11.14
N PRO A 133 -3.31 16.66 11.76
CA PRO A 133 -3.62 16.43 13.17
C PRO A 133 -4.03 14.98 13.40
N SER A 134 -3.55 14.33 14.46
CA SER A 134 -3.88 12.93 14.84
C SER A 134 -4.34 12.89 16.28
N ASN A 135 -5.51 12.30 16.52
CA ASN A 135 -5.95 12.01 17.88
C ASN A 135 -5.20 10.81 18.45
N ASN A 136 -4.81 9.83 17.62
CA ASN A 136 -4.07 8.65 18.06
C ASN A 136 -2.66 9.02 18.55
N SER A 137 -1.90 9.84 17.82
CA SER A 137 -0.56 10.30 18.23
C SER A 137 -0.55 11.62 19.00
N GLY A 138 -1.70 12.26 19.21
CA GLY A 138 -1.80 13.54 19.93
C GLY A 138 -1.10 14.71 19.21
N THR A 139 -0.91 14.61 17.89
CA THR A 139 -0.18 15.62 17.11
C THR A 139 -1.12 16.68 16.55
N GLY A 140 -0.71 17.94 16.60
CA GLY A 140 -1.39 19.05 15.95
C GLY A 140 -1.10 19.15 14.45
N PHE A 141 -1.75 20.11 13.79
CA PHE A 141 -1.41 20.50 12.43
C PHE A 141 -0.12 21.33 12.43
N GLU A 142 0.79 21.04 11.51
CA GLU A 142 2.08 21.73 11.39
C GLU A 142 2.46 21.88 9.93
N ARG A 143 3.10 23.00 9.58
CA ARG A 143 3.56 23.32 8.22
C ARG A 143 5.01 23.79 8.28
N TRP A 144 5.84 23.28 7.39
CA TRP A 144 7.22 23.75 7.20
C TRP A 144 7.65 23.54 5.75
N SER A 145 8.69 24.27 5.32
CA SER A 145 9.23 24.20 3.97
C SER A 145 10.74 24.00 3.99
N LEU A 146 11.28 23.41 2.93
CA LEU A 146 12.71 23.17 2.72
C LEU A 146 13.10 23.67 1.33
N ASP A 147 14.10 24.53 1.27
CA ASP A 147 14.75 24.89 0.01
C ASP A 147 15.58 23.70 -0.49
N MET A 148 15.42 23.35 -1.76
CA MET A 148 16.11 22.23 -2.37
C MET A 148 17.29 22.71 -3.22
N ASP A 149 18.33 21.88 -3.29
CA ASP A 149 19.44 22.13 -4.19
C ASP A 149 18.99 22.05 -5.65
N PRO A 150 19.65 22.77 -6.57
CA PRO A 150 19.35 22.66 -7.99
C PRO A 150 19.53 21.22 -8.50
N GLY A 151 18.66 20.78 -9.42
CA GLY A 151 18.80 19.49 -10.12
C GLY A 151 18.00 18.33 -9.51
N VAL A 152 17.27 18.56 -8.41
CA VAL A 152 16.36 17.56 -7.83
C VAL A 152 15.19 17.31 -8.78
N GLN A 153 14.95 16.04 -9.12
CA GLN A 153 13.89 15.63 -10.05
C GLN A 153 12.69 15.00 -9.35
N ASP A 154 12.95 14.16 -8.35
CA ASP A 154 11.91 13.44 -7.62
C ASP A 154 12.39 13.10 -6.20
N TYR A 155 11.46 12.81 -5.29
CA TYR A 155 11.74 12.64 -3.87
C TYR A 155 10.81 11.62 -3.21
N ILE A 156 11.21 11.07 -2.08
CA ILE A 156 10.36 10.28 -1.18
C ILE A 156 10.75 10.60 0.25
N PHE A 157 9.85 10.40 1.20
CA PHE A 157 10.14 10.68 2.59
C PHE A 157 9.44 9.69 3.52
N ASP A 158 10.00 9.54 4.72
CA ASP A 158 9.42 8.78 5.82
C ASP A 158 9.46 9.61 7.11
N PRO A 159 8.32 10.18 7.54
CA PRO A 159 8.25 11.02 8.73
C PRO A 159 8.56 10.31 10.04
N ASP A 160 8.44 8.98 10.10
CA ASP A 160 8.73 8.22 11.33
C ASP A 160 10.24 8.13 11.57
N GLN A 161 11.03 8.23 10.49
CA GLN A 161 12.49 8.18 10.54
C GLN A 161 13.14 9.57 10.41
N ASP A 162 12.34 10.62 10.21
CA ASP A 162 12.80 11.94 9.77
C ASP A 162 13.64 11.88 8.48
N LEU A 163 13.27 10.98 7.57
CA LEU A 163 14.02 10.67 6.36
C LEU A 163 13.44 11.40 5.14
N LEU A 164 14.31 12.08 4.39
CA LEU A 164 14.04 12.63 3.07
C LEU A 164 15.08 12.06 2.10
N VAL A 165 14.61 11.42 1.03
CA VAL A 165 15.46 10.89 -0.03
C VAL A 165 15.06 11.53 -1.34
N PHE A 166 16.03 12.01 -2.11
CA PHE A 166 15.73 12.61 -3.41
C PHE A 166 16.77 12.28 -4.46
N LEU A 167 16.32 12.30 -5.70
CA LEU A 167 17.10 11.99 -6.88
C LEU A 167 17.54 13.29 -7.56
N GLU A 168 18.85 13.46 -7.67
CA GLU A 168 19.48 14.50 -8.47
C GLU A 168 19.95 13.87 -9.78
N LEU A 169 19.59 14.51 -10.89
CA LEU A 169 20.20 14.22 -12.19
C LEU A 169 21.26 15.28 -12.49
N PRO A 170 22.45 14.89 -12.95
CA PRO A 170 23.47 15.84 -13.38
C PRO A 170 22.93 16.81 -14.46
N ASN A 171 23.40 18.06 -14.39
CA ASN A 171 22.91 19.18 -15.21
C ASN A 171 22.86 18.85 -16.71
N ALA A 172 21.68 19.05 -17.33
CA ALA A 172 21.30 18.71 -18.72
C ALA A 172 22.24 19.13 -19.87
N THR A 173 23.34 19.82 -19.61
CA THR A 173 24.31 20.28 -20.62
C THR A 173 25.11 19.15 -21.29
N ALA A 174 25.22 17.97 -20.68
CA ALA A 174 25.86 16.81 -21.32
C ALA A 174 24.79 15.77 -21.70
N GLN A 175 24.68 15.44 -22.99
CA GLN A 175 23.54 14.70 -23.55
C GLN A 175 23.41 13.23 -23.11
N TYR A 176 24.29 12.70 -22.26
CA TYR A 176 24.32 11.27 -21.90
C TYR A 176 24.77 11.08 -20.45
N PHE A 177 23.83 11.07 -19.52
CA PHE A 177 24.12 10.73 -18.13
C PHE A 177 23.87 9.26 -17.89
N ALA A 178 24.95 8.54 -17.59
CA ALA A 178 24.86 7.17 -17.14
C ALA A 178 24.69 7.06 -15.62
N THR A 179 24.78 8.18 -14.90
CA THR A 179 24.81 8.21 -13.44
C THR A 179 23.78 9.17 -12.87
N CYS A 180 23.10 8.78 -11.80
CA CYS A 180 22.28 9.65 -10.99
C CYS A 180 22.72 9.59 -9.53
N THR A 181 22.49 10.68 -8.80
CA THR A 181 22.86 10.82 -7.39
C THR A 181 21.61 10.80 -6.54
N ILE A 182 21.62 9.98 -5.49
CA ILE A 182 20.52 9.85 -4.53
C ILE A 182 21.03 10.43 -3.23
N HIS A 183 20.35 11.46 -2.72
CA HIS A 183 20.70 12.12 -1.47
C HIS A 183 19.83 11.61 -0.34
N VAL A 184 20.42 11.47 0.84
CA VAL A 184 19.75 11.01 2.05
C VAL A 184 19.88 12.11 3.12
N ARG A 185 18.76 12.77 3.41
CA ARG A 185 18.70 13.95 4.29
C ARG A 185 17.62 13.83 5.35
N THR A 186 17.65 14.75 6.31
CA THR A 186 16.58 14.93 7.28
C THR A 186 15.41 15.69 6.68
N MET A 187 14.18 15.25 6.96
CA MET A 187 12.97 15.95 6.53
C MET A 187 12.72 17.23 7.35
N SER A 188 13.25 17.30 8.57
CA SER A 188 13.11 18.44 9.47
C SER A 188 14.05 19.61 9.14
N GLU A 189 15.30 19.33 8.76
CA GLU A 189 16.36 20.34 8.65
C GLU A 189 17.05 20.37 7.28
N ASN A 190 16.71 19.46 6.37
CA ASN A 190 17.39 19.28 5.08
C ASN A 190 18.92 19.10 5.21
N LYS A 191 19.39 18.43 6.26
CA LYS A 191 20.82 18.11 6.48
C LYS A 191 21.10 16.65 6.18
N ALA A 192 22.36 16.29 6.01
CA ALA A 192 22.76 14.88 5.91
C ALA A 192 22.13 14.05 7.05
N HIS A 193 21.47 12.95 6.70
CA HIS A 193 20.73 12.18 7.68
C HIS A 193 21.71 11.50 8.67
N PRO A 194 21.53 11.63 10.00
CA PRO A 194 22.53 11.18 10.98
C PRO A 194 22.76 9.67 11.02
N ARG A 195 21.80 8.86 10.53
CA ARG A 195 21.96 7.41 10.37
C ARG A 195 22.68 7.01 9.07
N ALA A 196 22.73 7.89 8.08
CA ALA A 196 23.35 7.56 6.80
C ALA A 196 24.88 7.65 6.94
N LEU A 197 25.57 6.50 6.85
CA LEU A 197 27.03 6.44 6.80
C LEU A 197 27.56 7.13 5.55
N ALA A 198 26.82 7.03 4.44
CA ALA A 198 27.03 7.81 3.24
C ALA A 198 25.77 8.65 2.95
N PRO A 199 25.84 9.99 3.02
CA PRO A 199 24.69 10.86 2.77
C PRO A 199 24.28 10.89 1.30
N THR A 200 25.09 10.32 0.41
CA THR A 200 24.83 10.22 -1.03
C THR A 200 25.14 8.81 -1.53
N MET A 201 24.33 8.35 -2.47
CA MET A 201 24.49 7.09 -3.19
C MET A 201 24.46 7.37 -4.70
N THR A 202 25.07 6.51 -5.51
CA THR A 202 25.10 6.70 -6.97
C THR A 202 24.56 5.46 -7.67
N ALA A 203 23.61 5.64 -8.58
CA ALA A 203 23.22 4.58 -9.51
C ALA A 203 23.95 4.79 -10.84
N ASN A 204 24.73 3.80 -11.27
CA ASN A 204 25.44 3.83 -12.56
C ASN A 204 24.87 2.79 -13.53
N PHE A 205 24.46 3.23 -14.72
CA PHE A 205 23.86 2.45 -15.79
C PHE A 205 24.77 2.29 -17.02
N ALA A 206 26.02 2.78 -16.99
CA ALA A 206 26.94 2.81 -18.15
C ALA A 206 27.21 1.42 -18.74
N ASN A 207 27.40 0.41 -17.87
CA ASN A 207 27.83 -0.93 -18.27
C ASN A 207 26.66 -1.87 -18.62
N ASN A 208 25.41 -1.45 -18.46
CA ASN A 208 24.24 -2.32 -18.57
C ASN A 208 23.62 -2.32 -19.98
N GLY A 209 24.45 -2.23 -21.02
CA GLY A 209 24.01 -2.17 -22.42
C GLY A 209 23.55 -0.79 -22.88
N GLY A 210 23.95 0.26 -22.15
CA GLY A 210 23.73 1.65 -22.54
C GLY A 210 22.30 2.14 -22.32
N LEU A 211 22.20 3.29 -21.66
CA LEU A 211 21.14 4.26 -21.94
C LEU A 211 21.36 4.77 -23.38
N GLU A 212 21.08 3.96 -24.40
CA GLU A 212 21.02 4.47 -25.78
C GLU A 212 19.80 5.41 -25.88
N GLY A 213 20.06 6.69 -25.64
CA GLY A 213 19.06 7.74 -25.54
C GLY A 213 19.19 8.47 -24.21
N ALA A 214 19.17 9.80 -24.27
CA ALA A 214 19.26 10.65 -23.10
C ALA A 214 18.27 10.20 -22.00
N MET A 215 18.61 10.42 -20.72
CA MET A 215 17.74 10.17 -19.57
C MET A 215 16.45 11.03 -19.44
N PRO A 216 16.13 12.11 -20.20
CA PRO A 216 15.02 12.99 -19.86
C PRO A 216 13.63 12.36 -20.08
N ASN A 217 13.53 11.10 -20.50
CA ASN A 217 12.26 10.38 -20.66
C ASN A 217 12.12 9.25 -19.63
N TRP A 218 12.63 9.41 -18.42
CA TRP A 218 12.48 8.42 -17.36
C TRP A 218 11.50 8.94 -16.31
N SER A 219 10.64 8.06 -15.80
CA SER A 219 9.85 8.33 -14.59
C SER A 219 10.35 7.48 -13.44
N TYR A 220 10.21 7.98 -12.23
CA TYR A 220 10.75 7.35 -11.03
C TYR A 220 9.60 6.92 -10.13
N HIS A 221 9.74 5.76 -9.50
CA HIS A 221 8.84 5.30 -8.45
C HIS A 221 9.68 4.83 -7.27
N PHE A 222 9.40 5.39 -6.10
CA PHE A 222 10.17 5.16 -4.88
C PHE A 222 9.38 4.30 -3.92
N GLU A 223 10.08 3.41 -3.21
CA GLU A 223 9.54 2.68 -2.07
C GLU A 223 10.55 2.76 -0.92
N VAL A 224 10.09 3.10 0.28
CA VAL A 224 10.91 3.07 1.52
C VAL A 224 10.37 2.00 2.45
N VAL A 225 11.26 1.12 2.92
CA VAL A 225 10.96 0.03 3.85
C VAL A 225 12.08 -0.07 4.88
N GLY A 226 11.91 0.65 5.99
CA GLY A 226 12.89 0.76 7.08
C GLY A 226 14.20 1.31 6.55
N GLU A 227 15.24 0.49 6.57
CA GLU A 227 16.61 0.86 6.14
C GLU A 227 16.82 0.73 4.62
N LEU A 228 15.79 0.31 3.87
CA LEU A 228 15.88 0.16 2.42
C LEU A 228 15.15 1.26 1.66
N VAL A 229 15.78 1.73 0.58
CA VAL A 229 15.17 2.56 -0.47
C VAL A 229 15.21 1.79 -1.77
N GLY A 230 14.04 1.50 -2.34
CA GLY A 230 13.91 1.01 -3.71
C GLY A 230 13.55 2.15 -4.66
N ILE A 231 14.19 2.21 -5.82
CA ILE A 231 13.81 3.12 -6.91
C ILE A 231 13.62 2.30 -8.18
N LEU A 232 12.42 2.38 -8.76
CA LEU A 232 12.16 1.98 -10.12
C LEU A 232 12.46 3.15 -11.04
N PHE A 233 13.47 2.96 -11.86
CA PHE A 233 13.84 3.80 -12.96
C PHE A 233 13.10 3.31 -14.21
N ARG A 234 11.97 3.93 -14.51
CA ARG A 234 11.05 3.51 -15.56
C ARG A 234 11.41 4.15 -16.88
N SER A 235 11.71 3.33 -17.89
CA SER A 235 11.85 3.81 -19.26
C SER A 235 10.47 4.05 -19.88
N CYS A 236 10.27 5.20 -20.54
CA CYS A 236 9.08 5.43 -21.36
C CYS A 236 9.06 4.55 -22.63
N SER A 237 10.21 4.00 -23.03
CA SER A 237 10.31 3.09 -24.17
C SER A 237 10.06 1.64 -23.74
N ARG A 238 9.28 0.91 -24.53
CA ARG A 238 9.11 -0.54 -24.35
C ARG A 238 10.33 -1.35 -24.76
N LYS A 239 11.21 -0.76 -25.59
CA LYS A 239 12.43 -1.41 -26.10
C LYS A 239 13.58 -1.36 -25.10
N ILE A 240 13.53 -0.41 -24.17
CA ILE A 240 14.56 -0.19 -23.17
C ILE A 240 14.04 -0.75 -21.85
N ALA A 241 14.81 -1.62 -21.21
CA ALA A 241 14.44 -2.17 -19.91
C ALA A 241 14.33 -1.06 -18.87
N SER A 242 13.31 -1.14 -18.02
CA SER A 242 13.29 -0.39 -16.77
C SER A 242 14.17 -1.10 -15.73
N TRP A 243 14.59 -0.39 -14.70
CA TRP A 243 15.45 -0.97 -13.66
C TRP A 243 14.88 -0.72 -12.28
N VAL A 244 14.87 -1.73 -11.44
CA VAL A 244 14.69 -1.56 -10.00
C VAL A 244 16.03 -1.72 -9.34
N VAL A 245 16.40 -0.73 -8.55
CA VAL A 245 17.60 -0.74 -7.74
C VAL A 245 17.18 -0.50 -6.29
N VAL A 246 17.70 -1.30 -5.38
CA VAL A 246 17.43 -1.20 -3.95
C VAL A 246 18.74 -0.96 -3.23
N TRP A 247 18.75 0.06 -2.38
CA TRP A 247 19.85 0.42 -1.52
C TRP A 247 19.49 0.21 -0.07
N ASP A 248 20.48 -0.15 0.73
CA ASP A 248 20.49 0.12 2.16
C ASP A 248 20.98 1.56 2.33
N TRP A 249 20.06 2.47 2.69
CA TRP A 249 20.36 3.89 2.77
C TRP A 249 21.17 4.25 4.01
N VAL A 250 21.14 3.42 5.06
CA VAL A 250 21.94 3.59 6.28
C VAL A 250 23.40 3.32 5.94
N ARG A 251 23.67 2.22 5.24
CA ARG A 251 25.02 1.82 4.83
C ARG A 251 25.51 2.55 3.58
N GLY A 252 24.61 3.06 2.76
CA GLY A 252 24.92 3.68 1.47
C GLY A 252 25.30 2.68 0.38
N VAL A 253 24.88 1.41 0.49
CA VAL A 253 25.28 0.34 -0.42
C VAL A 253 24.11 -0.14 -1.27
N GLU A 254 24.39 -0.43 -2.54
CA GLU A 254 23.42 -1.10 -3.41
C GLU A 254 23.33 -2.58 -3.03
N VAL A 255 22.13 -2.99 -2.62
CA VAL A 255 21.85 -4.35 -2.14
C VAL A 255 21.43 -5.27 -3.29
N THR A 256 20.59 -4.77 -4.19
CA THR A 256 20.10 -5.56 -5.31
C THR A 256 19.71 -4.68 -6.48
N ARG A 257 19.87 -5.22 -7.68
CA ARG A 257 19.44 -4.60 -8.92
C ARG A 257 18.84 -5.66 -9.84
N THR A 258 17.70 -5.33 -10.43
CA THR A 258 17.06 -6.23 -11.39
C THR A 258 16.42 -5.43 -12.53
N PRO A 259 16.57 -5.88 -13.79
CA PRO A 259 15.81 -5.33 -14.88
C PRO A 259 14.35 -5.75 -14.78
N THR A 260 13.46 -4.88 -15.23
CA THR A 260 12.05 -5.18 -15.45
C THR A 260 11.64 -4.71 -16.84
N VAL A 261 10.43 -5.07 -17.24
CA VAL A 261 9.88 -4.68 -18.54
C VAL A 261 9.89 -3.16 -18.68
N GLY A 262 10.17 -2.64 -19.87
CA GLY A 262 10.06 -1.21 -20.17
C GLY A 262 8.60 -0.74 -20.17
N GLY A 263 8.39 0.57 -20.08
CA GLY A 263 7.09 1.19 -20.29
C GLY A 263 6.32 1.59 -19.02
N TRP A 264 5.28 2.38 -19.24
CA TRP A 264 4.51 3.13 -18.23
C TRP A 264 3.88 2.31 -17.11
N HIS A 265 3.64 1.02 -17.32
CA HIS A 265 2.95 0.16 -16.37
C HIS A 265 3.88 -0.59 -15.42
N SER A 266 5.19 -0.43 -15.58
CA SER A 266 6.18 -1.04 -14.69
C SER A 266 5.94 -0.58 -13.27
N SER A 267 5.88 -1.52 -12.34
CA SER A 267 5.71 -1.28 -10.91
C SER A 267 6.44 -2.37 -10.14
N PHE A 268 6.75 -2.09 -8.89
CA PHE A 268 7.29 -3.05 -7.95
C PHE A 268 6.76 -2.72 -6.56
N ILE A 269 6.81 -3.70 -5.65
CA ILE A 269 6.58 -3.46 -4.23
C ILE A 269 7.75 -4.04 -3.47
N LEU A 270 8.26 -3.28 -2.50
CA LEU A 270 9.16 -3.80 -1.48
C LEU A 270 8.31 -4.23 -0.28
N LEU A 271 8.13 -5.55 -0.09
CA LEU A 271 7.24 -6.09 0.94
C LEU A 271 7.87 -6.14 2.33
N ASN A 272 9.18 -6.26 2.40
CA ASN A 272 9.95 -6.27 3.63
C ASN A 272 11.43 -6.03 3.26
N GLN A 273 12.34 -6.20 4.20
CA GLN A 273 13.77 -5.99 3.98
C GLN A 273 14.46 -7.02 3.05
N ARG A 274 13.72 -7.97 2.47
CA ARG A 274 14.25 -9.09 1.69
C ARG A 274 13.40 -9.48 0.48
N THR A 275 12.14 -9.06 0.41
CA THR A 275 11.17 -9.56 -0.57
C THR A 275 10.69 -8.43 -1.49
N LEU A 276 10.86 -8.63 -2.80
CA LEU A 276 10.32 -7.81 -3.86
C LEU A 276 9.16 -8.53 -4.55
N LEU A 277 8.14 -7.78 -4.95
CA LEU A 277 7.13 -8.24 -5.90
C LEU A 277 7.30 -7.55 -7.24
N PHE A 278 7.15 -8.32 -8.32
CA PHE A 278 7.06 -7.80 -9.68
C PHE A 278 5.86 -8.38 -10.42
N PRO A 279 5.03 -7.54 -11.06
CA PRO A 279 4.05 -8.04 -12.00
C PRO A 279 4.71 -8.32 -13.35
N ARG A 280 4.38 -9.47 -13.93
CA ARG A 280 4.75 -9.83 -15.31
C ARG A 280 3.48 -10.12 -16.09
N SER A 281 3.21 -9.34 -17.13
CA SER A 281 2.15 -9.66 -18.09
C SER A 281 2.69 -10.57 -19.18
N ASN A 282 1.84 -11.45 -19.70
CA ASN A 282 2.16 -12.32 -20.83
C ASN A 282 1.96 -11.63 -22.19
N ASP A 283 2.10 -10.32 -22.25
CA ASP A 283 1.86 -9.55 -23.47
C ASP A 283 2.89 -9.97 -24.55
N PRO A 284 2.42 -10.46 -25.72
CA PRO A 284 3.26 -11.06 -26.75
C PRO A 284 4.32 -10.09 -27.29
N ASP A 285 4.09 -8.78 -27.18
CA ASP A 285 5.07 -7.75 -27.54
C ASP A 285 6.38 -7.88 -26.74
N TYR A 286 6.34 -8.44 -25.52
CA TYR A 286 7.51 -8.54 -24.64
C TYR A 286 8.17 -9.91 -24.64
N ALA A 287 7.40 -10.98 -24.84
CA ALA A 287 7.92 -12.34 -24.74
C ALA A 287 8.75 -12.75 -25.97
N GLY A 288 8.69 -11.99 -27.07
CA GLY A 288 9.37 -12.29 -28.36
C GLY A 288 8.91 -13.59 -29.04
N LYS A 289 8.14 -14.41 -28.32
CA LYS A 289 7.46 -15.63 -28.73
C LYS A 289 6.12 -15.67 -28.00
N PRO A 290 5.03 -16.10 -28.66
CA PRO A 290 3.76 -16.29 -27.98
C PRO A 290 3.95 -17.24 -26.80
N SER A 291 3.53 -16.81 -25.60
CA SER A 291 3.50 -17.65 -24.41
C SER A 291 2.73 -18.93 -24.72
N LYS A 292 3.27 -20.09 -24.31
CA LYS A 292 2.52 -21.36 -24.37
C LYS A 292 1.38 -21.43 -23.35
N ASN A 293 1.38 -20.53 -22.37
CA ASN A 293 0.40 -20.49 -21.30
C ASN A 293 -0.58 -19.33 -21.53
N ASP A 294 -1.86 -19.64 -21.60
CA ASP A 294 -2.98 -18.71 -21.77
C ASP A 294 -3.30 -17.89 -20.49
N THR A 295 -2.31 -17.66 -19.61
CA THR A 295 -2.50 -16.85 -18.39
C THR A 295 -2.35 -15.36 -18.65
N PHE A 296 -3.01 -14.51 -17.85
CA PHE A 296 -2.80 -13.05 -17.90
C PHE A 296 -1.36 -12.62 -17.63
N GLY A 297 -0.63 -13.45 -16.91
CA GLY A 297 0.65 -13.13 -16.33
C GLY A 297 0.81 -13.81 -14.98
N TYR A 298 1.78 -13.31 -14.22
CA TYR A 298 2.09 -13.81 -12.89
C TYR A 298 2.72 -12.70 -12.04
N ILE A 299 2.67 -12.87 -10.74
CA ILE A 299 3.43 -12.06 -9.79
C ILE A 299 4.68 -12.84 -9.39
N GLU A 300 5.85 -12.30 -9.70
CA GLU A 300 7.13 -12.83 -9.24
C GLU A 300 7.37 -12.38 -7.79
N VAL A 301 7.70 -13.33 -6.93
CA VAL A 301 8.23 -13.07 -5.58
C VAL A 301 9.72 -13.31 -5.62
N LEU A 302 10.52 -12.27 -5.42
CA LEU A 302 11.97 -12.35 -5.45
C LEU A 302 12.53 -12.07 -4.07
N HIS A 303 13.54 -12.83 -3.68
CA HIS A 303 14.31 -12.63 -2.45
C HIS A 303 15.71 -12.12 -2.77
N PHE A 304 16.18 -11.19 -1.97
CA PHE A 304 17.56 -10.73 -1.96
C PHE A 304 18.11 -10.75 -0.54
N ASP A 305 19.43 -10.72 -0.41
CA ASP A 305 20.10 -10.64 0.88
C ASP A 305 20.63 -9.23 1.11
N ALA A 306 20.03 -8.50 2.05
CA ALA A 306 20.44 -7.15 2.41
C ALA A 306 21.83 -7.07 3.08
N THR A 307 22.37 -8.19 3.54
CA THR A 307 23.64 -8.22 4.26
C THR A 307 24.86 -8.35 3.34
N VAL A 308 24.66 -8.84 2.11
CA VAL A 308 25.76 -9.12 1.18
C VAL A 308 26.08 -7.85 0.38
N ASP A 309 27.34 -7.39 0.47
CA ASP A 309 27.84 -6.16 -0.16
C ASP A 309 28.08 -6.25 -1.68
N THR A 310 27.22 -6.98 -2.37
CA THR A 310 27.30 -7.13 -3.81
C THR A 310 25.92 -6.97 -4.39
N SER A 311 25.80 -6.18 -5.47
CA SER A 311 24.61 -6.03 -6.32
C SER A 311 24.25 -7.37 -6.98
N THR A 312 23.91 -8.36 -6.16
CA THR A 312 23.46 -9.67 -6.58
C THR A 312 22.05 -9.51 -7.11
N ALA A 313 21.81 -10.11 -8.27
CA ALA A 313 20.46 -10.20 -8.78
C ALA A 313 19.58 -10.96 -7.76
N PRO A 314 18.36 -10.47 -7.49
CA PRO A 314 17.47 -11.11 -6.56
C PRO A 314 17.05 -12.47 -7.12
N ARG A 315 16.92 -13.48 -6.26
CA ARG A 315 16.50 -14.83 -6.65
C ARG A 315 14.98 -14.91 -6.67
N ILE A 316 14.40 -15.40 -7.75
CA ILE A 316 12.97 -15.73 -7.80
C ILE A 316 12.68 -16.93 -6.88
N VAL A 317 11.75 -16.77 -5.95
CA VAL A 317 11.37 -17.78 -4.96
C VAL A 317 10.03 -18.44 -5.31
N SER A 318 9.10 -17.71 -5.90
CA SER A 318 7.82 -18.25 -6.37
C SER A 318 7.17 -17.38 -7.43
N LEU A 319 6.29 -17.98 -8.23
CA LEU A 319 5.47 -17.31 -9.25
C LEU A 319 3.99 -17.52 -8.90
N PHE A 320 3.24 -16.45 -8.67
CA PHE A 320 1.79 -16.52 -8.44
C PHE A 320 1.05 -16.29 -9.74
N CYS A 321 0.50 -17.36 -10.31
CA CYS A 321 -0.18 -17.30 -11.60
C CYS A 321 -1.53 -16.58 -11.45
N LEU A 322 -1.79 -15.65 -12.37
CA LEU A 322 -3.09 -15.01 -12.54
C LEU A 322 -4.04 -15.91 -13.35
N PRO A 323 -5.36 -15.60 -13.39
CA PRO A 323 -6.32 -16.38 -14.16
C PRO A 323 -5.92 -16.57 -15.63
N SER A 324 -6.32 -17.71 -16.20
CA SER A 324 -6.20 -18.00 -17.63
C SER A 324 -7.45 -17.61 -18.41
N PHE A 325 -7.25 -17.25 -19.67
CA PHE A 325 -8.33 -16.90 -20.60
C PHE A 325 -8.43 -17.94 -21.72
N SER A 326 -9.66 -18.33 -22.05
CA SER A 326 -9.92 -19.15 -23.25
C SER A 326 -9.80 -18.36 -24.55
N GLN A 327 -9.90 -17.02 -24.47
CA GLN A 327 -9.85 -16.13 -25.62
C GLN A 327 -8.41 -15.76 -25.97
N LYS A 328 -8.03 -16.12 -27.19
CA LYS A 328 -6.81 -15.63 -27.85
C LYS A 328 -7.05 -14.13 -28.15
N TYR A 329 -6.04 -13.27 -27.98
CA TYR A 329 -6.07 -11.80 -28.26
C TYR A 329 -6.56 -10.87 -27.14
N VAL A 330 -6.19 -11.12 -25.88
CA VAL A 330 -6.32 -10.12 -24.80
C VAL A 330 -4.94 -9.60 -24.43
N ARG A 331 -4.74 -8.28 -24.52
CA ARG A 331 -3.56 -7.61 -23.98
C ARG A 331 -3.84 -7.25 -22.53
N SER A 332 -3.03 -7.78 -21.62
CA SER A 332 -3.08 -7.44 -20.20
C SER A 332 -1.93 -6.52 -19.81
N THR A 333 -2.30 -5.52 -19.03
CA THR A 333 -1.38 -4.65 -18.32
C THR A 333 -1.61 -4.89 -16.83
N LEU A 334 -0.51 -5.07 -16.10
CA LEU A 334 -0.53 -5.31 -14.66
C LEU A 334 0.25 -4.21 -13.95
N ARG A 335 -0.35 -3.64 -12.92
CA ARG A 335 0.33 -2.75 -11.98
C ARG A 335 0.08 -3.24 -10.57
N ILE A 336 1.09 -3.13 -9.71
CA ILE A 336 0.97 -3.44 -8.29
C ILE A 336 1.29 -2.21 -7.45
N ARG A 337 0.64 -2.13 -6.29
CA ARG A 337 0.88 -1.08 -5.28
C ARG A 337 0.49 -1.56 -3.89
N CYS A 338 1.15 -1.00 -2.87
CA CYS A 338 0.89 -1.27 -1.47
C CYS A 338 1.13 0.02 -0.68
N THR A 339 0.11 0.51 0.03
CA THR A 339 0.22 1.73 0.83
C THR A 339 -0.39 1.49 2.21
N PRO A 340 0.28 1.86 3.32
CA PRO A 340 1.72 2.10 3.35
C PRO A 340 2.44 0.80 2.95
N ASN A 341 3.70 0.89 2.52
CA ASN A 341 4.55 -0.30 2.50
C ASN A 341 4.61 -0.90 3.91
N VAL A 342 4.87 -2.21 4.00
CA VAL A 342 5.15 -2.88 5.26
C VAL A 342 6.28 -2.12 5.95
N ARG A 343 5.95 -1.37 7.00
CA ARG A 343 6.96 -0.64 7.76
C ARG A 343 7.70 -1.65 8.63
N PRO A 344 9.03 -1.74 8.54
CA PRO A 344 9.80 -2.50 9.51
C PRO A 344 9.54 -1.90 10.87
N THR A 345 9.36 -2.78 11.86
CA THR A 345 9.04 -2.43 13.24
C THR A 345 10.22 -1.79 13.98
N ASP A 346 11.10 -1.03 13.30
CA ASP A 346 12.30 -0.50 13.93
C ASP A 346 11.90 0.46 15.07
N ARG A 347 12.24 0.04 16.29
CA ARG A 347 11.52 0.37 17.54
C ARG A 347 11.94 1.70 18.15
N SER A 348 13.06 2.27 17.71
CA SER A 348 13.79 3.26 18.51
C SER A 348 13.21 4.68 18.47
N ARG A 349 12.37 5.02 17.47
CA ARG A 349 11.83 6.40 17.28
C ARG A 349 10.36 6.48 16.90
N ALA A 350 9.61 5.39 17.09
CA ALA A 350 8.17 5.42 16.86
C ALA A 350 7.53 6.52 17.72
N LYS A 351 6.76 7.40 17.08
CA LYS A 351 6.00 8.43 17.80
C LYS A 351 5.00 7.74 18.73
N PRO A 352 4.82 8.23 19.98
CA PRO A 352 3.82 7.67 20.88
C PRO A 352 2.44 7.66 20.24
N LYS A 353 1.75 6.52 20.31
CA LYS A 353 0.38 6.34 19.82
C LYS A 353 -0.51 5.71 20.89
N ALA A 354 -1.82 5.80 20.72
CA ALA A 354 -2.78 5.04 21.51
C ALA A 354 -2.91 3.60 20.97
N TYR A 355 -2.91 3.43 19.65
CA TYR A 355 -3.04 2.14 18.97
C TYR A 355 -2.28 2.11 17.63
N GLU A 356 -1.95 0.92 17.14
CA GLU A 356 -1.32 0.73 15.84
C GLU A 356 -2.10 -0.28 14.99
N PRO A 357 -2.21 -0.09 13.66
CA PRO A 357 -2.82 -1.08 12.78
C PRO A 357 -2.16 -2.44 12.99
N SER A 358 -2.98 -3.48 13.22
CA SER A 358 -2.49 -4.85 13.41
C SER A 358 -1.88 -5.44 12.14
N SER A 359 -1.89 -4.72 11.01
CA SER A 359 -1.53 -5.23 9.69
C SER A 359 -0.04 -5.55 9.63
N GLN A 360 0.32 -6.70 10.21
CA GLN A 360 1.49 -7.49 9.84
C GLN A 360 1.50 -7.73 8.32
N HIS A 361 0.31 -7.66 7.70
CA HIS A 361 0.09 -7.88 6.29
C HIS A 361 -0.86 -6.83 5.69
N PRO A 362 -0.36 -5.67 5.19
CA PRO A 362 -1.16 -4.75 4.39
C PRO A 362 -1.67 -5.42 3.11
N LEU A 363 -2.58 -4.77 2.40
CA LEU A 363 -3.07 -5.23 1.10
C LEU A 363 -2.13 -4.82 -0.03
N VAL A 364 -1.92 -5.76 -0.94
CA VAL A 364 -1.45 -5.50 -2.29
C VAL A 364 -2.67 -5.28 -3.17
N ALA A 365 -2.75 -4.14 -3.84
CA ALA A 365 -3.61 -3.99 -5.00
C ALA A 365 -2.85 -4.40 -6.26
N ILE A 366 -3.49 -5.23 -7.06
CA ILE A 366 -3.07 -5.61 -8.39
C ILE A 366 -4.09 -5.00 -9.35
N ASP A 367 -3.73 -3.86 -9.95
CA ASP A 367 -4.56 -3.20 -10.95
C ASP A 367 -4.37 -3.97 -12.27
N LEU A 368 -5.47 -4.49 -12.80
CA LEU A 368 -5.52 -5.23 -14.05
C LEU A 368 -6.24 -4.38 -15.09
N HIS A 369 -5.55 -4.07 -16.18
CA HIS A 369 -6.15 -3.43 -17.34
C HIS A 369 -6.09 -4.39 -18.54
N LEU A 370 -7.25 -4.71 -19.08
CA LEU A 370 -7.42 -5.60 -20.20
C LEU A 370 -7.88 -4.81 -21.40
N SER A 371 -7.28 -5.09 -22.55
CA SER A 371 -7.69 -4.52 -23.81
C SER A 371 -7.82 -5.66 -24.82
N GLN A 372 -9.00 -5.76 -25.42
CA GLN A 372 -9.39 -6.84 -26.32
C GLN A 372 -9.77 -6.24 -27.66
N LEU A 373 -9.18 -6.77 -28.73
CA LEU A 373 -9.58 -6.41 -30.09
C LEU A 373 -10.78 -7.27 -30.49
N GLN A 374 -11.94 -6.64 -30.68
CA GLN A 374 -13.14 -7.33 -31.16
C GLN A 374 -13.02 -7.65 -32.65
N SER A 375 -13.82 -8.61 -33.13
CA SER A 375 -13.89 -8.97 -34.56
C SER A 375 -14.31 -7.81 -35.46
N SER A 376 -14.98 -6.80 -34.91
CA SER A 376 -15.35 -5.54 -35.57
C SER A 376 -14.15 -4.59 -35.77
N GLY A 377 -12.98 -4.90 -35.21
CA GLY A 377 -11.84 -3.99 -35.12
C GLY A 377 -11.94 -2.97 -33.98
N GLN A 378 -13.04 -2.93 -33.23
CA GLN A 378 -13.20 -2.07 -32.06
C GLN A 378 -12.41 -2.65 -30.88
N MET A 379 -11.72 -1.79 -30.13
CA MET A 379 -11.07 -2.19 -28.89
C MET A 379 -12.05 -2.08 -27.73
N SER A 380 -12.25 -3.18 -27.00
CA SER A 380 -12.94 -3.19 -25.71
C SER A 380 -11.91 -3.16 -24.61
N GLU A 381 -12.04 -2.21 -23.69
CA GLU A 381 -11.19 -2.16 -22.50
C GLU A 381 -11.98 -2.66 -21.30
N SER A 382 -11.29 -3.15 -20.28
CA SER A 382 -11.88 -3.37 -18.96
C SER A 382 -10.78 -3.25 -17.92
N ALA A 383 -11.13 -2.70 -16.77
CA ALA A 383 -10.18 -2.49 -15.69
C ALA A 383 -10.81 -2.89 -14.36
N GLY A 384 -9.97 -3.37 -13.45
CA GLY A 384 -10.35 -3.58 -12.07
C GLY A 384 -9.15 -3.85 -11.21
N THR A 385 -9.39 -3.90 -9.90
CA THR A 385 -8.32 -4.08 -8.92
C THR A 385 -8.57 -5.31 -8.09
N LEU A 386 -7.55 -6.16 -7.98
CA LEU A 386 -7.54 -7.31 -7.12
C LEU A 386 -6.79 -7.00 -5.83
N TYR A 387 -7.46 -7.15 -4.69
CA TYR A 387 -6.91 -6.96 -3.36
C TYR A 387 -6.44 -8.28 -2.78
N VAL A 388 -5.21 -8.30 -2.27
CA VAL A 388 -4.57 -9.51 -1.77
C VAL A 388 -3.79 -9.18 -0.49
N PRO A 389 -4.04 -9.85 0.64
CA PRO A 389 -3.19 -9.70 1.82
C PRO A 389 -1.74 -10.07 1.49
N THR A 390 -0.79 -9.25 1.91
CA THR A 390 0.65 -9.50 1.66
C THR A 390 1.16 -10.83 2.23
N SER A 391 0.52 -11.38 3.28
CA SER A 391 0.83 -12.71 3.82
C SER A 391 0.79 -13.82 2.78
N VAL A 392 -0.06 -13.68 1.76
CA VAL A 392 -0.19 -14.65 0.66
C VAL A 392 1.15 -14.82 -0.05
N PHE A 393 1.91 -13.74 -0.23
CA PHE A 393 3.19 -13.76 -0.95
C PHE A 393 4.39 -14.10 -0.05
N LEU A 394 4.25 -13.97 1.27
CA LEU A 394 5.35 -14.19 2.22
C LEU A 394 5.53 -15.66 2.62
N VAL A 395 4.50 -16.49 2.47
CA VAL A 395 4.56 -17.90 2.89
C VAL A 395 4.16 -18.85 1.75
N PRO A 396 4.95 -18.91 0.66
CA PRO A 396 4.62 -19.72 -0.51
C PRO A 396 4.54 -21.22 -0.18
N GLU A 397 5.24 -21.67 0.87
CA GLU A 397 5.25 -23.06 1.33
C GLU A 397 3.85 -23.58 1.75
N HIS A 398 2.95 -22.70 2.20
CA HIS A 398 1.58 -23.12 2.54
C HIS A 398 0.74 -23.52 1.32
N TYR A 399 1.14 -23.08 0.12
CA TYR A 399 0.45 -23.34 -1.14
C TYR A 399 1.12 -24.41 -1.99
N ALA A 400 2.39 -24.73 -1.68
CA ALA A 400 3.03 -25.91 -2.23
C ALA A 400 2.25 -27.13 -1.75
N GLU A 401 1.73 -27.93 -2.68
CA GLU A 401 1.09 -29.19 -2.33
C GLU A 401 2.03 -29.97 -1.40
N ALA A 402 1.45 -30.57 -0.35
CA ALA A 402 2.06 -31.65 0.42
C ALA A 402 2.38 -32.80 -0.55
N THR A 403 3.43 -32.61 -1.33
CA THR A 403 3.94 -33.59 -2.24
C THR A 403 4.48 -34.68 -1.35
N SER A 404 3.96 -35.89 -1.51
CA SER A 404 4.45 -37.08 -0.82
C SER A 404 5.98 -37.04 -0.77
N GLY A 405 6.57 -37.31 0.41
CA GLY A 405 7.96 -36.94 0.74
C GLY A 405 9.01 -37.29 -0.32
N LEU A 406 8.77 -38.31 -1.14
CA LEU A 406 9.61 -38.71 -2.26
C LEU A 406 9.61 -37.69 -3.43
N ARG A 407 8.46 -37.11 -3.82
CA ARG A 407 8.37 -36.08 -4.88
C ARG A 407 8.99 -34.76 -4.43
N ALA A 408 8.86 -34.40 -3.15
CA ALA A 408 9.52 -33.23 -2.58
C ALA A 408 11.05 -33.40 -2.61
N LEU A 409 11.55 -34.59 -2.27
CA LEU A 409 12.98 -34.92 -2.36
C LEU A 409 13.48 -34.88 -3.81
N ILE A 410 12.77 -35.54 -4.74
CA ILE A 410 13.16 -35.57 -6.16
C ILE A 410 13.11 -34.17 -6.79
N LYS A 411 12.09 -33.34 -6.50
CA LYS A 411 12.07 -31.94 -6.94
C LYS A 411 13.23 -31.13 -6.34
N ARG A 412 13.58 -31.35 -5.06
CA ARG A 412 14.71 -30.67 -4.41
C ARG A 412 16.07 -31.02 -5.04
N PHE A 413 16.22 -32.23 -5.59
CA PHE A 413 17.46 -32.66 -6.25
C PHE A 413 17.49 -32.40 -7.76
N TYR A 414 16.36 -32.44 -8.47
CA TYR A 414 16.31 -32.38 -9.93
C TYR A 414 15.67 -31.13 -10.52
N ALA A 415 14.87 -30.38 -9.75
CA ALA A 415 14.12 -29.25 -10.27
C ALA A 415 14.71 -27.93 -9.76
N ARG A 416 15.59 -27.32 -10.56
CA ARG A 416 15.88 -25.87 -10.48
C ARG A 416 14.66 -24.99 -10.85
N SER A 417 13.48 -25.59 -11.09
CA SER A 417 12.29 -24.85 -11.48
C SER A 417 11.75 -24.04 -10.31
N VAL A 418 11.52 -22.75 -10.54
CA VAL A 418 10.84 -21.86 -9.59
C VAL A 418 9.44 -22.42 -9.29
N PRO A 419 9.03 -22.53 -8.01
CA PRO A 419 7.68 -22.94 -7.64
C PRO A 419 6.59 -22.03 -8.25
N GLU A 420 5.68 -22.62 -9.00
CA GLU A 420 4.48 -21.95 -9.51
C GLU A 420 3.28 -22.22 -8.58
N VAL A 421 2.61 -21.14 -8.16
CA VAL A 421 1.39 -21.18 -7.35
C VAL A 421 0.21 -20.88 -8.29
N PRO A 422 -0.57 -21.89 -8.70
CA PRO A 422 -1.67 -21.71 -9.63
C PRO A 422 -2.81 -20.87 -9.01
N TRP A 423 -3.53 -20.11 -9.84
CA TRP A 423 -4.59 -19.18 -9.44
C TRP A 423 -5.54 -19.74 -8.37
N TYR A 424 -6.12 -20.92 -8.60
CA TYR A 424 -7.11 -21.54 -7.70
C TYR A 424 -6.61 -21.76 -6.27
N LYS A 425 -5.28 -21.84 -6.04
CA LYS A 425 -4.71 -22.02 -4.70
C LYS A 425 -4.62 -20.76 -3.87
N TRP A 426 -4.74 -19.58 -4.48
CA TRP A 426 -4.63 -18.31 -3.75
C TRP A 426 -5.77 -17.34 -4.08
N ALA A 427 -6.57 -17.61 -5.10
CA ALA A 427 -7.77 -16.85 -5.48
C ALA A 427 -8.74 -16.64 -4.30
N TYR A 428 -8.89 -17.63 -3.43
CA TYR A 428 -9.77 -17.54 -2.26
C TYR A 428 -9.24 -16.60 -1.17
N HIS A 429 -8.05 -16.01 -1.31
CA HIS A 429 -7.55 -14.93 -0.44
C HIS A 429 -7.73 -13.54 -1.05
N THR A 430 -8.33 -13.47 -2.24
CA THR A 430 -8.41 -12.24 -3.01
C THR A 430 -9.80 -11.61 -2.90
N SER A 431 -9.89 -10.31 -3.16
CA SER A 431 -11.15 -9.60 -3.31
C SER A 431 -11.08 -8.70 -4.53
N TRP A 432 -12.04 -8.83 -5.44
CA TRP A 432 -12.07 -8.02 -6.65
C TRP A 432 -12.98 -6.82 -6.46
N VAL A 433 -12.52 -5.65 -6.92
CA VAL A 433 -13.33 -4.44 -7.02
C VAL A 433 -13.29 -3.97 -8.47
N ASN A 434 -14.46 -3.84 -9.08
CA ASN A 434 -14.58 -3.26 -10.41
C ASN A 434 -14.42 -1.73 -10.28
N THR A 435 -13.36 -1.20 -10.88
CA THR A 435 -13.02 0.22 -10.80
C THR A 435 -13.57 1.02 -11.99
N GLY A 436 -14.23 0.35 -12.95
CA GLY A 436 -14.72 0.96 -14.19
C GLY A 436 -13.58 1.52 -15.07
N HIS A 437 -13.96 2.10 -16.22
CA HIS A 437 -13.01 2.73 -17.16
C HIS A 437 -12.37 4.03 -16.62
N SER A 438 -12.96 4.65 -15.60
CA SER A 438 -12.60 6.01 -15.17
C SER A 438 -11.47 6.09 -14.13
N GLN A 439 -11.04 4.97 -13.53
CA GLN A 439 -10.00 4.97 -12.47
C GLN A 439 -8.58 4.63 -12.99
N SER A 440 -8.35 4.68 -14.31
CA SER A 440 -7.09 4.30 -14.93
C SER A 440 -5.89 5.20 -14.59
N ASN A 441 -6.12 6.34 -13.93
CA ASN A 441 -5.07 7.25 -13.48
C ASN A 441 -5.02 7.28 -11.95
N ASN A 442 -4.04 6.62 -11.33
CA ASN A 442 -3.51 6.84 -9.96
C ASN A 442 -4.47 7.04 -8.74
N ASP A 443 -5.79 6.98 -8.89
CA ASP A 443 -6.75 7.58 -7.93
C ASP A 443 -7.31 6.63 -6.89
N CYS A 444 -6.85 5.37 -6.86
CA CYS A 444 -7.31 4.46 -5.82
C CYS A 444 -6.54 4.70 -4.51
N LEU A 445 -7.31 5.04 -3.50
CA LEU A 445 -6.83 5.38 -2.17
C LEU A 445 -6.63 4.09 -1.40
N MET A 446 -5.43 3.80 -0.92
CA MET A 446 -5.23 2.61 -0.09
C MET A 446 -4.42 2.93 1.13
N TYR A 447 -4.83 2.32 2.24
CA TYR A 447 -4.04 2.33 3.45
C TYR A 447 -4.26 1.07 4.26
N GLY A 448 -3.21 0.27 4.42
CA GLY A 448 -3.23 -0.95 5.20
C GLY A 448 -4.21 -1.97 4.64
N CYS A 449 -5.37 -2.13 5.29
CA CYS A 449 -6.45 -3.02 4.88
C CYS A 449 -7.68 -2.31 4.31
N ARG A 450 -7.55 -1.02 3.98
CA ARG A 450 -8.65 -0.18 3.52
C ARG A 450 -8.39 0.38 2.13
N MET A 451 -9.47 0.62 1.40
CA MET A 451 -9.49 1.20 0.08
C MET A 451 -10.53 2.32 0.02
N GLY A 452 -10.28 3.37 -0.75
CA GLY A 452 -11.29 4.31 -1.20
C GLY A 452 -11.46 4.24 -2.72
N THR A 453 -12.70 4.17 -3.20
CA THR A 453 -13.06 4.42 -4.59
C THR A 453 -13.87 5.70 -4.71
N LEU A 454 -13.68 6.41 -5.82
CA LEU A 454 -14.50 7.55 -6.18
C LEU A 454 -15.64 7.06 -7.08
N SER A 455 -16.87 7.46 -6.77
CA SER A 455 -17.99 7.34 -7.70
C SER A 455 -18.48 8.73 -8.08
N ASN A 456 -18.53 8.97 -9.40
CA ASN A 456 -19.15 10.16 -9.94
C ASN A 456 -20.63 9.84 -10.18
N ARG A 457 -21.54 10.60 -9.57
CA ARG A 457 -22.93 10.61 -10.02
C ARG A 457 -22.97 11.30 -11.36
N VAL A 458 -23.15 10.53 -12.43
CA VAL A 458 -23.43 11.08 -13.76
C VAL A 458 -24.83 11.67 -13.73
N GLY A 459 -24.94 12.95 -13.40
CA GLY A 459 -26.19 13.69 -13.36
C GLY A 459 -25.96 15.16 -13.05
N ILE A 460 -26.39 16.04 -13.97
CA ILE A 460 -26.17 17.51 -13.98
C ILE A 460 -26.69 18.22 -12.71
N MET A 461 -27.46 17.55 -11.85
CA MET A 461 -28.19 18.17 -10.74
C MET A 461 -27.71 17.77 -9.32
N ASN A 462 -26.59 17.05 -9.15
CA ASN A 462 -26.10 16.75 -7.81
C ASN A 462 -24.57 16.72 -7.72
N PRO A 463 -23.92 17.82 -7.30
CA PRO A 463 -22.46 17.92 -7.20
C PRO A 463 -21.92 17.24 -5.93
N ALA A 464 -22.56 16.19 -5.42
CA ALA A 464 -22.02 15.46 -4.27
C ALA A 464 -21.14 14.32 -4.78
N SER A 465 -19.85 14.40 -4.47
CA SER A 465 -18.92 13.28 -4.62
C SER A 465 -19.19 12.24 -3.56
N GLN A 466 -19.17 10.97 -3.95
CA GLN A 466 -19.20 9.88 -2.99
C GLN A 466 -17.84 9.17 -3.02
N ILE A 467 -17.17 9.14 -1.87
CA ILE A 467 -16.01 8.29 -1.65
C ILE A 467 -16.51 7.03 -0.96
N HIS A 468 -16.41 5.90 -1.64
CA HIS A 468 -16.74 4.60 -1.09
C HIS A 468 -15.51 4.04 -0.37
N LEU A 469 -15.59 3.97 0.95
CA LEU A 469 -14.55 3.44 1.83
C LEU A 469 -14.79 1.95 2.06
N LEU A 470 -13.94 1.12 1.49
CA LEU A 470 -13.97 -0.33 1.64
C LEU A 470 -12.94 -0.75 2.70
N ASP A 471 -13.36 -1.61 3.62
CA ASP A 471 -12.50 -2.17 4.67
C ASP A 471 -12.49 -3.70 4.58
N PHE A 472 -11.31 -4.26 4.28
CA PHE A 472 -11.09 -5.69 4.10
C PHE A 472 -10.60 -6.39 5.38
N ASN A 473 -10.67 -5.71 6.52
CA ASN A 473 -10.24 -6.28 7.79
C ASN A 473 -11.15 -7.45 8.21
N HIS A 474 -10.64 -8.68 8.05
CA HIS A 474 -11.36 -9.91 8.38
C HIS A 474 -11.85 -9.98 9.83
N ARG A 475 -11.20 -9.29 10.77
CA ARG A 475 -11.63 -9.28 12.19
C ARG A 475 -12.89 -8.44 12.37
N ARG A 476 -12.99 -7.31 11.65
CA ARG A 476 -14.18 -6.46 11.63
C ARG A 476 -15.34 -7.14 10.91
N LEU A 477 -15.06 -7.83 9.80
CA LEU A 477 -16.07 -8.61 9.06
C LEU A 477 -16.75 -9.67 9.96
N LYS A 478 -15.96 -10.43 10.72
CA LYS A 478 -16.49 -11.43 11.68
C LYS A 478 -17.34 -10.81 12.78
N THR A 479 -16.99 -9.61 13.23
CA THR A 479 -17.72 -8.90 14.28
C THR A 479 -19.07 -8.36 13.78
N MET A 480 -19.16 -7.95 12.51
CA MET A 480 -20.43 -7.51 11.92
C MET A 480 -21.38 -8.65 11.59
N GLN A 481 -20.86 -9.83 11.24
CA GLN A 481 -21.67 -11.01 10.92
C GLN A 481 -22.30 -11.71 12.15
N SER A 482 -22.09 -11.20 13.37
CA SER A 482 -22.66 -11.81 14.58
C SER A 482 -24.13 -11.48 14.83
N GLU A 483 -24.76 -10.61 14.03
CA GLU A 483 -26.23 -10.61 13.96
C GLU A 483 -26.67 -11.78 13.06
N PRO A 484 -27.57 -12.66 13.52
CA PRO A 484 -28.01 -13.81 12.72
C PRO A 484 -28.68 -13.30 11.46
N PHE A 485 -27.95 -13.41 10.35
CA PHE A 485 -28.46 -13.15 9.01
C PHE A 485 -29.65 -14.09 8.80
N LYS A 486 -30.87 -13.54 8.86
CA LYS A 486 -32.05 -14.23 8.36
C LYS A 486 -31.94 -14.18 6.84
N PRO A 487 -31.76 -15.32 6.15
CA PRO A 487 -31.79 -15.30 4.69
C PRO A 487 -33.14 -14.74 4.27
N SER A 488 -33.14 -13.58 3.62
CA SER A 488 -34.31 -13.07 2.93
C SER A 488 -34.53 -13.93 1.70
N ASP A 489 -35.60 -14.74 1.73
CA ASP A 489 -36.16 -15.37 0.54
C ASP A 489 -36.57 -14.24 -0.43
N GLY A 490 -35.86 -14.12 -1.56
CA GLY A 490 -36.25 -13.19 -2.61
C GLY A 490 -35.08 -12.59 -3.38
N THR A 491 -34.90 -13.10 -4.61
CA THR A 491 -34.17 -12.49 -5.72
C THR A 491 -32.70 -12.17 -5.48
N ALA A 492 -31.85 -13.19 -5.68
CA ALA A 492 -30.44 -13.02 -5.97
C ALA A 492 -30.27 -12.14 -7.23
N GLU A 493 -29.77 -10.92 -7.03
CA GLU A 493 -29.32 -10.06 -8.10
C GLU A 493 -28.14 -10.73 -8.83
N LYS A 494 -28.30 -10.91 -10.14
CA LYS A 494 -27.30 -11.43 -11.07
C LYS A 494 -26.04 -10.55 -11.02
N CYS A 495 -24.95 -11.10 -10.49
CA CYS A 495 -23.64 -10.46 -10.52
C CYS A 495 -23.05 -10.48 -11.93
N ILE A 496 -22.54 -9.34 -12.38
CA ILE A 496 -22.05 -9.03 -13.75
C ILE A 496 -20.68 -9.68 -14.01
N TRP A 497 -20.63 -11.02 -13.94
CA TRP A 497 -19.48 -11.82 -14.41
C TRP A 497 -19.90 -12.83 -15.48
N SER A 498 -21.17 -13.22 -15.52
CA SER A 498 -21.67 -14.27 -16.42
C SER A 498 -21.81 -13.84 -17.89
N LEU A 499 -21.64 -12.56 -18.23
CA LEU A 499 -21.86 -12.05 -19.60
C LEU A 499 -20.59 -11.61 -20.34
N VAL A 500 -19.44 -11.48 -19.67
CA VAL A 500 -18.21 -10.98 -20.32
C VAL A 500 -17.09 -12.05 -20.32
N PHE A 501 -17.04 -12.96 -19.34
CA PHE A 501 -15.84 -13.77 -19.13
C PHE A 501 -16.03 -15.29 -19.05
N GLY A 502 -17.25 -15.83 -19.13
CA GLY A 502 -17.45 -17.29 -19.22
C GLY A 502 -16.79 -18.10 -18.11
N ILE A 503 -16.62 -17.53 -16.92
CA ILE A 503 -16.14 -18.22 -15.73
C ILE A 503 -17.40 -18.77 -15.04
N GLU A 504 -17.66 -20.07 -15.20
CA GLU A 504 -18.67 -20.77 -14.40
C GLU A 504 -18.19 -20.88 -12.94
N ASP A 505 -19.07 -20.48 -12.03
CA ASP A 505 -19.04 -20.71 -10.57
C ASP A 505 -17.74 -20.39 -9.81
N SER A 506 -17.61 -19.12 -9.40
CA SER A 506 -17.14 -18.81 -8.05
C SER A 506 -17.90 -17.62 -7.48
N SER A 507 -18.84 -17.87 -6.58
CA SER A 507 -19.51 -16.84 -5.78
C SER A 507 -18.49 -16.19 -4.84
N THR A 508 -17.75 -15.20 -5.31
CA THR A 508 -16.97 -14.33 -4.41
C THR A 508 -17.94 -13.37 -3.74
N GLU A 509 -18.50 -13.79 -2.60
CA GLU A 509 -19.18 -12.88 -1.67
C GLU A 509 -18.28 -11.67 -1.38
N ALA A 510 -18.87 -10.48 -1.26
CA ALA A 510 -18.13 -9.28 -0.92
C ALA A 510 -17.45 -9.45 0.46
N ARG A 511 -16.12 -9.57 0.48
CA ARG A 511 -15.31 -9.72 1.70
C ARG A 511 -14.80 -8.38 2.23
N HIS A 512 -15.66 -7.38 2.23
CA HIS A 512 -15.36 -6.06 2.74
C HIS A 512 -16.63 -5.41 3.28
N THR A 513 -16.46 -4.50 4.23
CA THR A 513 -17.52 -3.56 4.60
C THR A 513 -17.35 -2.30 3.77
N GLU A 514 -18.45 -1.72 3.32
CA GLU A 514 -18.47 -0.47 2.59
C GLU A 514 -19.11 0.63 3.44
N THR A 515 -18.54 1.82 3.41
CA THR A 515 -19.14 3.02 4.00
C THR A 515 -18.93 4.19 3.05
N ILE A 516 -19.96 5.02 2.88
CA ILE A 516 -19.93 6.13 1.91
C ILE A 516 -19.69 7.44 2.65
N LEU A 517 -18.62 8.14 2.26
CA LEU A 517 -18.34 9.52 2.65
C LEU A 517 -18.82 10.47 1.55
N GLU A 518 -19.75 11.34 1.90
CA GLU A 518 -20.24 12.41 1.03
C GLU A 518 -19.33 13.63 1.19
N VAL A 519 -18.73 14.06 0.08
CA VAL A 519 -17.82 15.22 0.08
C VAL A 519 -18.51 16.40 -0.60
N GLU A 520 -18.61 17.50 0.12
CA GLU A 520 -19.20 18.75 -0.36
C GLU A 520 -18.33 19.37 -1.46
N GLY A 521 -18.91 19.61 -2.64
CA GLY A 521 -18.31 20.39 -3.72
C GLY A 521 -18.11 19.66 -5.04
N GLY A 522 -18.28 18.33 -5.10
CA GLY A 522 -18.30 17.59 -6.38
C GLY A 522 -16.93 17.17 -6.87
N VAL A 523 -16.87 16.04 -7.60
CA VAL A 523 -15.59 15.35 -7.89
C VAL A 523 -14.75 16.18 -8.86
N ASP A 524 -15.42 16.93 -9.73
CA ASP A 524 -14.79 17.82 -10.71
C ASP A 524 -14.01 19.00 -10.06
N ILE A 525 -14.03 19.13 -8.73
CA ILE A 525 -13.30 20.17 -7.98
C ILE A 525 -12.08 19.62 -7.22
N PHE A 526 -11.91 18.30 -7.11
CA PHE A 526 -10.80 17.72 -6.33
C PHE A 526 -9.69 17.18 -7.23
N ASP A 527 -8.44 17.50 -6.90
CA ASP A 527 -7.27 17.10 -7.68
C ASP A 527 -6.66 15.79 -7.17
N GLU A 528 -6.84 15.49 -5.88
CA GLU A 528 -6.27 14.31 -5.24
C GLU A 528 -7.12 13.97 -4.01
N VAL A 529 -7.30 12.68 -3.75
CA VAL A 529 -7.80 12.20 -2.47
C VAL A 529 -6.73 11.29 -1.89
N ILE A 530 -6.64 11.22 -0.56
CA ILE A 530 -5.69 10.39 0.17
C ILE A 530 -6.45 9.71 1.29
N LEU A 531 -6.13 8.44 1.52
CA LEU A 531 -6.64 7.67 2.64
C LEU A 531 -5.47 7.27 3.55
N ASP A 532 -5.66 7.44 4.85
CA ASP A 532 -4.85 6.76 5.86
C ASP A 532 -5.74 6.05 6.89
N ASP A 533 -5.13 5.45 7.92
CA ASP A 533 -5.90 4.71 8.94
C ASP A 533 -6.78 5.63 9.81
N GLU A 534 -6.45 6.90 9.95
CA GLU A 534 -7.20 7.86 10.77
C GLU A 534 -7.99 8.87 9.93
N ARG A 535 -7.77 8.96 8.61
CA ARG A 535 -8.20 10.13 7.83
C ARG A 535 -8.56 9.81 6.40
N VAL A 536 -9.52 10.57 5.88
CA VAL A 536 -9.64 10.87 4.46
C VAL A 536 -9.23 12.32 4.26
N ILE A 537 -8.29 12.56 3.37
CA ILE A 537 -7.81 13.90 3.02
C ILE A 537 -8.20 14.16 1.57
N VAL A 538 -8.88 15.27 1.37
CA VAL A 538 -9.30 15.72 0.05
C VAL A 538 -8.53 16.98 -0.31
N VAL A 539 -7.81 16.94 -1.43
CA VAL A 539 -6.93 18.01 -1.89
C VAL A 539 -7.59 18.76 -3.04
N ARG A 540 -7.61 20.09 -2.93
CA ARG A 540 -7.92 21.02 -4.02
C ARG A 540 -6.66 21.83 -4.32
N LYS A 541 -6.12 21.71 -5.53
CA LYS A 541 -4.96 22.44 -6.06
C LYS A 541 -5.37 23.65 -6.90
N GLY A 542 -6.63 23.71 -7.34
CA GLY A 542 -7.39 24.90 -7.76
C GLY A 542 -6.73 25.84 -8.79
N LEU A 543 -7.32 25.92 -10.00
CA LEU A 543 -7.08 27.04 -10.93
C LEU A 543 -8.05 28.22 -10.70
N SER A 544 -9.24 27.96 -10.15
CA SER A 544 -10.34 28.92 -9.97
C SER A 544 -10.82 29.09 -8.53
N THR A 545 -10.35 28.26 -7.61
CA THR A 545 -10.69 28.28 -6.18
C THR A 545 -9.43 28.20 -5.34
N GLU A 546 -9.47 28.71 -4.11
CA GLU A 546 -8.32 28.68 -3.21
C GLU A 546 -7.87 27.23 -2.92
N PRO A 547 -6.59 26.89 -3.19
CA PRO A 547 -6.06 25.58 -2.89
C PRO A 547 -6.18 25.24 -1.41
N SER A 548 -6.67 24.04 -1.10
CA SER A 548 -6.94 23.63 0.27
C SER A 548 -6.89 22.12 0.46
N LEU A 549 -6.62 21.71 1.70
CA LEU A 549 -6.78 20.36 2.22
C LEU A 549 -8.03 20.32 3.08
N SER A 550 -8.93 19.39 2.82
CA SER A 550 -10.04 19.05 3.71
C SER A 550 -9.75 17.71 4.37
N VAL A 551 -9.57 17.71 5.69
CA VAL A 551 -9.18 16.53 6.48
C VAL A 551 -10.38 16.03 7.28
N TYR A 552 -10.87 14.85 6.94
CA TYR A 552 -11.87 14.11 7.69
C TYR A 552 -11.14 13.14 8.62
N ALA A 553 -11.05 13.48 9.92
CA ALA A 553 -10.38 12.64 10.91
C ALA A 553 -11.39 11.75 11.64
N PHE A 554 -11.16 10.44 11.60
CA PHE A 554 -11.97 9.40 12.23
C PHE A 554 -11.52 9.15 13.67
#